data_AF-A0A0N8KGQ4-F1
#
_entry.id   AF-A0A0N8KGQ4-F1
#
_cell.length_a   1.000
_cell.length_b   1.000
_cell.length_c   1.000
_cell.angle_alpha   90.00
_cell.angle_beta   90.00
_cell.angle_gamma   90.00
#
_symmetry.space_group_name_H-M   'P 1'
#
loop_
_entity.id
_entity.type
_entity.pdbx_description
1 polymer ?
#
loop_
_entity_poly.entity_id
_entity_poly.type
_entity_poly.pdbx_seq_one_letter_code
_entity_poly.pdbx_strand_id
1 'polypeptide(L)'
;MRAARLSAWRAPLEVGDAPDSAPPPGGVVLRVLACGICRSDWHVRTGADPDVTLPQTPGHEFCGEVVAVGPGVTRWRAGDRAALTPGEWLAVWGAGGVGLSALILARAMGARVVMVDVVTGKLAHARAQGAEAVVNAAEGDPVAAVREITGGGAHVALGVVETTANALRSLRKLGRMVQVAMPAGAHATMTLPWDAVCSGQLAVYGARGMPGHRFPALFSLIAARGVDLSPLIARRVALSDVTADLARFDGPAPPGVAVITDFAA
;
A
#
# COMPACT_ATOMS: atom_id res chain seq x y z
N MET A 1 0.01 14.66 25.48
CA MET A 1 -1.23 14.25 24.77
C MET A 1 -2.40 14.10 25.74
N ARG A 2 -3.65 14.17 25.26
CA ARG A 2 -4.82 13.80 26.09
C ARG A 2 -4.98 12.29 26.16
N ALA A 3 -5.34 11.75 27.32
CA ALA A 3 -5.61 10.33 27.53
C ALA A 3 -6.76 10.10 28.51
N ALA A 4 -7.43 8.96 28.40
CA ALA A 4 -8.35 8.43 29.41
C ALA A 4 -7.60 7.44 30.29
N ARG A 5 -7.64 7.59 31.61
CA ARG A 5 -6.88 6.76 32.55
C ARG A 5 -7.80 6.06 33.54
N LEU A 6 -7.55 4.78 33.75
CA LEU A 6 -8.19 3.99 34.81
C LEU A 6 -7.26 3.99 36.02
N SER A 7 -7.68 4.63 37.10
CA SER A 7 -6.91 4.80 38.35
C SER A 7 -7.33 3.79 39.44
N ALA A 8 -8.61 3.39 39.46
CA ALA A 8 -9.16 2.39 40.37
C ALA A 8 -10.21 1.52 39.67
N TRP A 9 -10.35 0.27 40.12
CA TRP A 9 -11.36 -0.65 39.58
C TRP A 9 -12.76 -0.10 39.74
N ARG A 10 -13.58 -0.27 38.69
CA ARG A 10 -14.97 0.20 38.62
C ARG A 10 -15.12 1.73 38.74
N ALA A 11 -14.04 2.50 38.85
CA ALA A 11 -14.09 3.94 38.80
C ALA A 11 -14.38 4.44 37.37
N PRO A 12 -14.96 5.64 37.19
CA PRO A 12 -14.96 6.31 35.90
C PRO A 12 -13.53 6.49 35.35
N LEU A 13 -13.39 6.54 34.03
CA LEU A 13 -12.12 6.91 33.41
C LEU A 13 -11.88 8.41 33.58
N GLU A 14 -10.70 8.77 34.06
CA GLU A 14 -10.28 10.16 34.20
C GLU A 14 -9.67 10.63 32.88
N VAL A 15 -10.26 11.64 32.24
CA VAL A 15 -9.72 12.21 31.01
C VAL A 15 -8.90 13.45 31.34
N GLY A 16 -7.63 13.44 30.97
CA GLY A 16 -6.72 14.54 31.26
C GLY A 16 -5.48 14.53 30.37
N ASP A 17 -4.53 15.39 30.71
CA ASP A 17 -3.24 15.46 30.04
C ASP A 17 -2.30 14.36 30.55
N ALA A 18 -1.53 13.81 29.62
CA ALA A 18 -0.48 12.82 29.85
C ALA A 18 0.77 13.18 29.02
N PRO A 19 1.96 12.72 29.41
CA PRO A 19 3.16 12.86 28.59
C PRO A 19 2.97 12.26 27.19
N ASP A 20 3.59 12.86 26.18
CA ASP A 20 3.66 12.22 24.86
C ASP A 20 4.51 10.96 24.93
N SER A 21 4.09 9.92 24.19
CA SER A 21 4.87 8.69 24.11
C SER A 21 6.10 8.88 23.23
N ALA A 22 7.25 8.41 23.70
CA ALA A 22 8.44 8.23 22.87
C ALA A 22 8.48 6.79 22.33
N PRO A 23 8.89 6.56 21.08
CA PRO A 23 8.96 5.20 20.56
C PRO A 23 10.11 4.44 21.23
N PRO A 24 9.85 3.27 21.83
CA PRO A 24 10.93 2.46 22.39
C PRO A 24 11.79 1.85 21.26
N PRO A 25 12.99 1.31 21.55
CA PRO A 25 13.74 0.50 20.58
C PRO A 25 12.84 -0.59 19.96
N GLY A 26 12.82 -0.69 18.64
CA GLY A 26 11.94 -1.62 17.91
C GLY A 26 10.45 -1.24 17.86
N GLY A 27 10.03 -0.15 18.52
CA GLY A 27 8.64 0.31 18.58
C GLY A 27 8.33 1.54 17.73
N VAL A 28 7.03 1.84 17.60
CA VAL A 28 6.52 3.04 16.91
C VAL A 28 5.55 3.77 17.80
N VAL A 29 5.42 5.09 17.60
CA VAL A 29 4.36 5.89 18.21
C VAL A 29 3.31 6.16 17.16
N LEU A 30 2.06 5.85 17.50
CA LEU A 30 0.91 6.14 16.67
C LEU A 30 0.18 7.38 17.19
N ARG A 31 -0.15 8.30 16.29
CA ARG A 31 -1.22 9.26 16.53
C ARG A 31 -2.54 8.53 16.28
N VAL A 32 -3.22 8.17 17.37
CA VAL A 32 -4.51 7.47 17.32
C VAL A 32 -5.54 8.33 16.60
N LEU A 33 -6.16 7.76 15.56
CA LEU A 33 -7.21 8.40 14.75
C LEU A 33 -8.60 7.96 15.21
N ALA A 34 -8.74 6.69 15.57
CA ALA A 34 -9.94 6.12 16.16
C ALA A 34 -9.58 4.95 17.08
N CYS A 35 -10.40 4.70 18.09
CA CYS A 35 -10.32 3.52 18.96
C CYS A 35 -11.74 3.03 19.26
N GLY A 36 -12.00 1.75 19.01
CA GLY A 36 -13.23 1.07 19.41
C GLY A 36 -13.35 0.95 20.93
N ILE A 37 -14.59 0.78 21.40
CA ILE A 37 -14.91 0.39 22.78
C ILE A 37 -15.57 -0.97 22.71
N CYS A 38 -14.99 -1.94 23.41
CA CYS A 38 -15.40 -3.34 23.40
C CYS A 38 -15.83 -3.80 24.80
N ARG A 39 -16.45 -4.98 24.87
CA ARG A 39 -16.83 -5.60 26.16
C ARG A 39 -15.61 -5.94 27.03
N SER A 40 -14.47 -6.23 26.40
CA SER A 40 -13.18 -6.41 27.09
C SER A 40 -12.75 -5.14 27.84
N ASP A 41 -13.01 -3.93 27.33
CA ASP A 41 -12.70 -2.70 28.07
C ASP A 41 -13.50 -2.58 29.37
N TRP A 42 -14.72 -3.14 29.39
CA TRP A 42 -15.51 -3.26 30.61
C TRP A 42 -14.93 -4.30 31.59
N HIS A 43 -14.44 -5.44 31.10
CA HIS A 43 -13.76 -6.45 31.94
C HIS A 43 -12.49 -5.86 32.58
N VAL A 44 -11.69 -5.17 31.76
CA VAL A 44 -10.53 -4.39 32.19
C VAL A 44 -10.93 -3.38 33.26
N ARG A 45 -11.99 -2.57 33.02
CA ARG A 45 -12.46 -1.58 34.00
C ARG A 45 -12.92 -2.20 35.31
N THR A 46 -13.53 -3.38 35.28
CA THR A 46 -14.08 -4.04 36.47
C THR A 46 -13.06 -4.87 37.24
N GLY A 47 -11.82 -5.00 36.74
CA GLY A 47 -10.76 -5.81 37.35
C GLY A 47 -10.94 -7.31 37.11
N ALA A 48 -11.70 -7.69 36.08
CA ALA A 48 -11.92 -9.10 35.72
C ALA A 48 -10.77 -9.70 34.89
N ASP A 49 -9.89 -8.85 34.36
CA ASP A 49 -8.68 -9.26 33.64
C ASP A 49 -7.48 -9.26 34.61
N PRO A 50 -6.91 -10.44 34.94
CA PRO A 50 -5.83 -10.56 35.91
C PRO A 50 -4.49 -9.99 35.41
N ASP A 51 -4.33 -9.77 34.11
CA ASP A 51 -3.09 -9.27 33.51
C ASP A 51 -3.00 -7.73 33.50
N VAL A 52 -4.06 -7.05 33.94
CA VAL A 52 -4.13 -5.59 33.96
C VAL A 52 -3.58 -5.01 35.25
N THR A 53 -2.65 -4.06 35.12
CA THR A 53 -2.12 -3.27 36.25
C THR A 53 -2.62 -1.83 36.18
N LEU A 54 -3.10 -1.29 37.30
CA LEU A 54 -3.47 0.12 37.40
C LEU A 54 -2.27 0.97 37.90
N PRO A 55 -2.15 2.24 37.47
CA PRO A 55 -3.03 2.94 36.55
C PRO A 55 -2.64 2.72 35.08
N GLN A 56 -3.63 2.65 34.19
CA GLN A 56 -3.40 2.42 32.76
C GLN A 56 -4.30 3.26 31.85
N THR A 57 -3.90 3.39 30.59
CA THR A 57 -4.73 3.90 29.49
C THR A 57 -5.30 2.72 28.71
N PRO A 58 -6.60 2.40 28.85
CA PRO A 58 -7.22 1.29 28.15
C PRO A 58 -7.50 1.63 26.68
N GLY A 59 -7.87 0.62 25.90
CA GLY A 59 -8.16 0.71 24.47
C GLY A 59 -7.21 -0.17 23.66
N HIS A 60 -7.78 -1.13 22.92
CA HIS A 60 -7.04 -2.16 22.19
C HIS A 60 -7.55 -2.40 20.77
N GLU A 61 -8.49 -1.55 20.32
CA GLU A 61 -9.11 -1.61 18.99
C GLU A 61 -8.89 -0.30 18.23
N PHE A 62 -7.63 0.14 18.12
CA PHE A 62 -7.28 1.43 17.54
C PHE A 62 -6.65 1.34 16.16
N CYS A 63 -6.84 2.41 15.39
CA CYS A 63 -6.06 2.71 14.19
C CYS A 63 -5.40 4.08 14.36
N GLY A 64 -4.24 4.26 13.71
CA GLY A 64 -3.47 5.48 13.87
C GLY A 64 -2.40 5.65 12.80
N GLU A 65 -1.83 6.84 12.74
CA GLU A 65 -0.70 7.16 11.86
C GLU A 65 0.62 7.02 12.62
N VAL A 66 1.63 6.39 12.02
CA VAL A 66 2.99 6.36 12.57
C VAL A 66 3.58 7.78 12.53
N VAL A 67 3.76 8.39 13.70
CA VAL A 67 4.32 9.75 13.84
C VAL A 67 5.75 9.76 14.34
N ALA A 68 6.22 8.67 14.95
CA ALA A 68 7.62 8.48 15.32
C ALA A 68 8.00 6.99 15.33
N VAL A 69 9.27 6.69 15.11
CA VAL A 69 9.82 5.32 15.14
C VAL A 69 11.08 5.28 16.00
N GLY A 70 11.26 4.17 16.71
CA GLY A 70 12.36 4.00 17.65
C GLY A 70 13.63 3.46 16.97
N PRO A 71 14.76 3.46 17.68
CA PRO A 71 16.01 2.89 17.19
C PRO A 71 15.83 1.44 16.70
N GLY A 72 16.42 1.12 15.55
CA GLY A 72 16.35 -0.22 14.94
C GLY A 72 15.08 -0.51 14.13
N VAL A 73 14.09 0.38 14.10
CA VAL A 73 12.92 0.23 13.23
C VAL A 73 13.29 0.64 11.80
N THR A 74 13.49 -0.36 10.94
CA THR A 74 13.73 -0.17 9.50
C THR A 74 12.45 -0.31 8.68
N ARG A 75 11.41 -0.90 9.28
CA ARG A 75 10.16 -1.30 8.63
C ARG A 75 9.19 -0.14 8.37
N TRP A 76 9.24 0.90 9.20
CA TRP A 76 8.29 2.01 9.20
C TRP A 76 9.04 3.33 9.25
N ARG A 77 8.60 4.33 8.48
CA ARG A 77 9.00 5.73 8.65
C ARG A 77 7.75 6.60 8.74
N ALA A 78 7.85 7.71 9.46
CA ALA A 78 6.76 8.69 9.50
C ALA A 78 6.40 9.14 8.07
N GLY A 79 5.12 9.08 7.73
CA GLY A 79 4.60 9.42 6.40
C GLY A 79 4.71 8.32 5.34
N ASP A 80 5.24 7.13 5.65
CA ASP A 80 5.22 6.02 4.70
C ASP A 80 3.77 5.53 4.48
N ARG A 81 3.36 5.55 3.22
CA ARG A 81 2.13 4.89 2.74
C ARG A 81 2.51 3.52 2.25
N ALA A 82 1.75 2.50 2.59
CA ALA A 82 2.20 1.15 2.38
C ALA A 82 2.42 0.56 3.76
N ALA A 83 3.58 0.48 4.39
CA ALA A 83 4.98 0.57 3.99
C ALA A 83 5.45 -0.83 3.56
N LEU A 84 5.67 -1.08 2.27
CA LEU A 84 6.01 -2.42 1.75
C LEU A 84 7.40 -2.83 2.23
N THR A 85 7.57 -4.09 2.65
CA THR A 85 8.83 -4.56 3.28
C THR A 85 9.40 -5.78 2.57
N PRO A 86 10.70 -6.08 2.74
CA PRO A 86 11.29 -7.30 2.20
C PRO A 86 10.48 -8.55 2.59
N GLY A 87 10.30 -9.47 1.64
CA GLY A 87 9.53 -10.71 1.81
C GLY A 87 8.01 -10.55 1.75
N GLU A 88 7.46 -9.34 1.87
CA GLU A 88 6.02 -9.11 1.68
C GLU A 88 5.62 -9.30 0.22
N TRP A 89 4.39 -9.80 0.04
CA TRP A 89 3.73 -9.87 -1.26
C TRP A 89 3.07 -8.56 -1.64
N LEU A 90 3.44 -8.06 -2.81
CA LEU A 90 2.77 -6.98 -3.54
C LEU A 90 1.96 -7.58 -4.70
N ALA A 91 0.64 -7.35 -4.72
CA ALA A 91 -0.19 -7.60 -5.88
C ALA A 91 -0.33 -6.30 -6.70
N VAL A 92 0.04 -6.34 -7.97
CA VAL A 92 -0.08 -5.17 -8.86
C VAL A 92 -1.11 -5.48 -9.93
N TRP A 93 -2.21 -4.73 -9.92
CA TRP A 93 -3.31 -4.88 -10.85
C TRP A 93 -3.16 -3.87 -12.00
N GLY A 94 -2.59 -4.36 -13.10
CA GLY A 94 -2.26 -3.61 -14.31
C GLY A 94 -0.75 -3.60 -14.58
N ALA A 95 -0.31 -4.20 -15.69
CA ALA A 95 1.08 -4.32 -16.14
C ALA A 95 1.47 -3.20 -17.14
N GLY A 96 0.94 -2.00 -16.95
CA GLY A 96 1.36 -0.79 -17.68
C GLY A 96 2.64 -0.17 -17.11
N GLY A 97 3.02 1.03 -17.57
CA GLY A 97 4.26 1.70 -17.13
C GLY A 97 4.37 1.90 -15.61
N VAL A 98 3.28 2.31 -14.95
CA VAL A 98 3.24 2.45 -13.48
C VAL A 98 3.38 1.10 -12.77
N GLY A 99 2.64 0.09 -13.21
CA GLY A 99 2.70 -1.25 -12.60
C GLY A 99 4.07 -1.91 -12.79
N LEU A 100 4.67 -1.75 -13.97
CA LEU A 100 6.02 -2.22 -14.26
C LEU A 100 7.07 -1.49 -13.41
N SER A 101 6.92 -0.18 -13.21
CA SER A 101 7.79 0.58 -12.31
C SER A 101 7.66 0.10 -10.87
N ALA A 102 6.43 -0.18 -10.42
CA ALA A 102 6.18 -0.74 -9.10
C ALA A 102 6.80 -2.13 -8.94
N LEU A 103 6.71 -3.00 -9.94
CA LEU A 103 7.39 -4.30 -9.95
C LEU A 103 8.90 -4.14 -9.74
N ILE A 104 9.56 -3.32 -10.57
CA ILE A 104 11.02 -3.15 -10.54
C ILE A 104 11.47 -2.60 -9.18
N LEU A 105 10.80 -1.56 -8.68
CA LEU A 105 11.14 -0.94 -7.39
C LEU A 105 10.83 -1.86 -6.21
N ALA A 106 9.70 -2.57 -6.21
CA ALA A 106 9.35 -3.51 -5.14
C ALA A 106 10.35 -4.67 -5.06
N ARG A 107 10.81 -5.19 -6.21
CA ARG A 107 11.89 -6.18 -6.27
C ARG A 107 13.19 -5.65 -5.72
N ALA A 108 13.57 -4.41 -6.07
CA ALA A 108 14.76 -3.76 -5.50
C ALA A 108 14.67 -3.55 -3.98
N MET A 109 13.45 -3.42 -3.45
CA MET A 109 13.16 -3.39 -2.01
C MET A 109 13.10 -4.78 -1.35
N GLY A 110 13.29 -5.87 -2.11
CA GLY A 110 13.26 -7.23 -1.61
C GLY A 110 11.85 -7.82 -1.44
N ALA A 111 10.81 -7.17 -1.97
CA ALA A 111 9.45 -7.68 -1.95
C ALA A 111 9.22 -8.72 -3.05
N ARG A 112 8.17 -9.53 -2.87
CA ARG A 112 7.68 -10.52 -3.82
C ARG A 112 6.52 -9.90 -4.59
N VAL A 113 6.45 -10.10 -5.90
CA VAL A 113 5.44 -9.41 -6.73
C VAL A 113 4.66 -10.41 -7.55
N VAL A 114 3.33 -10.34 -7.44
CA VAL A 114 2.38 -10.97 -8.37
C VAL A 114 1.78 -9.89 -9.26
N MET A 115 1.93 -10.06 -10.57
CA MET A 115 1.42 -9.14 -11.58
C MET A 115 0.12 -9.66 -12.18
N VAL A 116 -0.89 -8.81 -12.25
CA VAL A 116 -2.21 -9.15 -12.81
C VAL A 116 -2.52 -8.22 -13.99
N ASP A 117 -2.91 -8.78 -15.12
CA ASP A 117 -3.32 -8.05 -16.33
C ASP A 117 -4.19 -8.97 -17.20
N VAL A 118 -4.82 -8.44 -18.25
CA VAL A 118 -5.57 -9.25 -19.23
C VAL A 118 -4.76 -9.53 -20.50
N VAL A 119 -3.67 -8.77 -20.72
CA VAL A 119 -2.85 -8.86 -21.94
C VAL A 119 -1.65 -9.77 -21.69
N THR A 120 -1.65 -10.97 -22.28
CA THR A 120 -0.59 -11.98 -22.13
C THR A 120 0.81 -11.45 -22.42
N GLY A 121 0.97 -10.59 -23.43
CA GLY A 121 2.26 -9.97 -23.75
C GLY A 121 2.82 -9.08 -22.64
N LYS A 122 1.95 -8.35 -21.91
CA LYS A 122 2.36 -7.53 -20.77
C LYS A 122 2.77 -8.41 -19.59
N LEU A 123 2.07 -9.52 -19.37
CA LEU A 123 2.42 -10.51 -18.34
C LEU A 123 3.76 -11.19 -18.63
N ALA A 124 4.00 -11.58 -19.88
CA ALA A 124 5.27 -12.16 -20.31
C ALA A 124 6.43 -11.17 -20.08
N HIS A 125 6.22 -9.90 -20.42
CA HIS A 125 7.21 -8.85 -20.15
C HIS A 125 7.45 -8.66 -18.65
N ALA A 126 6.39 -8.61 -17.83
CA ALA A 126 6.52 -8.48 -16.39
C ALA A 126 7.26 -9.69 -15.76
N ARG A 127 7.03 -10.91 -16.26
CA ARG A 127 7.77 -12.10 -15.87
C ARG A 127 9.27 -11.96 -16.16
N ALA A 128 9.61 -11.45 -17.35
CA ALA A 128 11.01 -11.19 -17.73
C ALA A 128 11.69 -10.13 -16.83
N GLN A 129 10.92 -9.20 -16.27
CA GLN A 129 11.40 -8.20 -15.30
C GLN A 129 11.41 -8.70 -13.85
N GLY A 130 11.19 -10.00 -13.62
CA GLY A 130 11.32 -10.62 -12.30
C GLY A 130 10.05 -10.62 -11.46
N ALA A 131 8.86 -10.49 -12.06
CA ALA A 131 7.62 -10.82 -11.37
C ALA A 131 7.64 -12.29 -10.93
N GLU A 132 7.45 -12.52 -9.63
CA GLU A 132 7.51 -13.86 -9.04
C GLU A 132 6.31 -14.72 -9.42
N ALA A 133 5.19 -14.08 -9.75
CA ALA A 133 4.05 -14.71 -10.39
C ALA A 133 3.34 -13.74 -11.33
N VAL A 134 2.59 -14.30 -12.28
CA VAL A 134 1.72 -13.55 -13.19
C VAL A 134 0.35 -14.21 -13.22
N VAL A 135 -0.72 -13.42 -13.33
CA VAL A 135 -2.10 -13.89 -13.38
C VAL A 135 -2.80 -13.20 -14.55
N ASN A 136 -3.40 -13.97 -15.46
CA ASN A 136 -4.26 -13.44 -16.50
C ASN A 136 -5.68 -13.26 -15.97
N ALA A 137 -6.13 -12.02 -15.80
CA ALA A 137 -7.47 -11.72 -15.29
C ALA A 137 -8.61 -12.04 -16.29
N ALA A 138 -8.28 -12.34 -17.55
CA ALA A 138 -9.24 -12.86 -18.51
C ALA A 138 -9.49 -14.38 -18.34
N GLU A 139 -8.67 -15.07 -17.53
CA GLU A 139 -8.69 -16.51 -17.37
C GLU A 139 -9.08 -16.88 -15.92
N GLY A 140 -10.36 -17.19 -15.70
CA GLY A 140 -10.85 -17.67 -14.40
C GLY A 140 -11.02 -16.58 -13.34
N ASP A 141 -10.79 -16.94 -12.07
CA ASP A 141 -10.90 -16.02 -10.94
C ASP A 141 -9.52 -15.47 -10.53
N PRO A 142 -9.17 -14.23 -10.92
CA PRO A 142 -7.87 -13.66 -10.60
C PRO A 142 -7.69 -13.38 -9.10
N VAL A 143 -8.76 -13.16 -8.33
CA VAL A 143 -8.67 -12.92 -6.89
C VAL A 143 -8.29 -14.21 -6.18
N ALA A 144 -8.94 -15.32 -6.51
CA ALA A 144 -8.59 -16.63 -5.98
C ALA A 144 -7.13 -17.00 -6.30
N ALA A 145 -6.72 -16.83 -7.56
CA ALA A 145 -5.35 -17.10 -8.00
C ALA A 145 -4.31 -16.30 -7.21
N VAL A 146 -4.51 -14.98 -7.04
CA VAL A 146 -3.62 -14.14 -6.23
C VAL A 146 -3.56 -14.63 -4.78
N ARG A 147 -4.70 -14.98 -4.18
CA ARG A 147 -4.74 -15.45 -2.78
C ARG A 147 -4.02 -16.79 -2.61
N GLU A 148 -4.14 -17.70 -3.56
CA GLU A 148 -3.43 -18.98 -3.57
C GLU A 148 -1.92 -18.77 -3.66
N ILE A 149 -1.45 -18.04 -4.68
CA ILE A 149 -0.03 -17.72 -4.91
C ILE A 149 0.62 -17.09 -3.66
N THR A 150 -0.12 -16.22 -2.99
CA THR A 150 0.39 -15.43 -1.85
C THR A 150 0.23 -16.11 -0.49
N GLY A 151 -0.40 -17.29 -0.43
CA GLY A 151 -0.64 -18.01 0.82
C GLY A 151 -1.68 -17.30 1.72
N GLY A 152 -2.80 -16.87 1.14
CA GLY A 152 -3.94 -16.28 1.86
C GLY A 152 -4.18 -14.78 1.60
N GLY A 153 -3.48 -14.19 0.64
CA GLY A 153 -3.67 -12.81 0.20
C GLY A 153 -2.40 -11.96 0.28
N ALA A 154 -2.29 -10.97 -0.61
CA ALA A 154 -1.16 -10.06 -0.65
C ALA A 154 -1.14 -9.13 0.58
N HIS A 155 0.04 -8.63 0.93
CA HIS A 155 0.20 -7.66 2.03
C HIS A 155 -0.13 -6.25 1.56
N VAL A 156 0.26 -5.94 0.32
CA VAL A 156 -0.03 -4.68 -0.35
C VAL A 156 -0.62 -4.96 -1.72
N ALA A 157 -1.60 -4.15 -2.13
CA ALA A 157 -2.14 -4.17 -3.48
C ALA A 157 -2.08 -2.78 -4.11
N LEU A 158 -1.63 -2.71 -5.36
CA LEU A 158 -1.76 -1.53 -6.21
C LEU A 158 -2.86 -1.79 -7.23
N GLY A 159 -3.79 -0.84 -7.35
CA GLY A 159 -4.89 -0.95 -8.30
C GLY A 159 -5.14 0.33 -9.09
N VAL A 160 -5.78 0.13 -10.23
CA VAL A 160 -6.55 1.16 -10.94
C VAL A 160 -8.03 1.03 -10.60
N VAL A 161 -8.83 2.02 -10.99
CA VAL A 161 -10.27 2.10 -10.66
C VAL A 161 -10.99 0.78 -10.96
N GLU A 162 -10.84 0.27 -12.17
CA GLU A 162 -11.51 -0.92 -12.70
C GLU A 162 -11.16 -2.19 -11.89
N THR A 163 -9.96 -2.21 -11.31
CA THR A 163 -9.43 -3.35 -10.56
C THR A 163 -9.59 -3.20 -9.05
N THR A 164 -10.13 -2.08 -8.57
CA THR A 164 -10.09 -1.72 -7.15
C THR A 164 -10.79 -2.75 -6.26
N ALA A 165 -11.95 -3.25 -6.68
CA ALA A 165 -12.66 -4.28 -5.93
C ALA A 165 -11.87 -5.58 -5.83
N ASN A 166 -11.25 -6.02 -6.93
CA ASN A 166 -10.44 -7.24 -6.97
C ASN A 166 -9.17 -7.08 -6.13
N ALA A 167 -8.52 -5.92 -6.22
CA ALA A 167 -7.37 -5.59 -5.39
C ALA A 167 -7.70 -5.70 -3.90
N LEU A 168 -8.81 -5.11 -3.44
CA LEU A 168 -9.25 -5.21 -2.05
C LEU A 168 -9.53 -6.65 -1.63
N ARG A 169 -10.23 -7.44 -2.45
CA ARG A 169 -10.57 -8.85 -2.12
C ARG A 169 -9.34 -9.77 -2.13
N SER A 170 -8.29 -9.41 -2.87
CA SER A 170 -7.04 -10.16 -2.96
C SER A 170 -6.11 -9.97 -1.77
N LEU A 171 -6.38 -8.97 -0.92
CA LEU A 171 -5.58 -8.70 0.27
C LEU A 171 -5.83 -9.72 1.37
N ARG A 172 -4.81 -9.90 2.21
CA ARG A 172 -4.95 -10.59 3.50
C ARG A 172 -5.50 -9.64 4.56
N LYS A 173 -5.82 -10.18 5.74
CA LYS A 173 -6.18 -9.35 6.90
C LYS A 173 -5.07 -8.34 7.20
N LEU A 174 -5.44 -7.11 7.54
CA LEU A 174 -4.54 -5.97 7.74
C LEU A 174 -3.76 -5.57 6.48
N GLY A 175 -4.20 -6.04 5.30
CA GLY A 175 -3.62 -5.67 4.03
C GLY A 175 -3.86 -4.20 3.70
N ARG A 176 -2.99 -3.65 2.85
CA ARG A 176 -3.04 -2.23 2.49
C ARG A 176 -3.20 -2.06 0.99
N MET A 177 -4.23 -1.34 0.58
CA MET A 177 -4.41 -0.94 -0.80
C MET A 177 -3.86 0.48 -1.02
N VAL A 178 -3.12 0.68 -2.11
CA VAL A 178 -2.76 2.00 -2.62
C VAL A 178 -3.39 2.19 -4.00
N GLN A 179 -4.33 3.12 -4.08
CA GLN A 179 -4.95 3.57 -5.33
C GLN A 179 -4.01 4.58 -5.99
N VAL A 180 -3.40 4.19 -7.11
CA VAL A 180 -2.41 5.02 -7.82
C VAL A 180 -3.03 5.75 -9.01
N ALA A 181 -4.00 5.14 -9.70
CA ALA A 181 -4.70 5.82 -10.79
C ALA A 181 -5.68 6.85 -10.25
N MET A 182 -5.64 8.05 -10.83
CA MET A 182 -6.59 9.12 -10.56
C MET A 182 -7.93 8.77 -11.22
N PRO A 183 -9.00 8.54 -10.44
CA PRO A 183 -10.31 8.33 -11.02
C PRO A 183 -10.81 9.61 -11.68
N ALA A 184 -11.40 9.49 -12.88
CA ALA A 184 -11.92 10.62 -13.65
C ALA A 184 -13.22 10.24 -14.37
N GLY A 185 -14.00 11.24 -14.79
CA GLY A 185 -15.27 11.03 -15.49
C GLY A 185 -16.25 10.16 -14.68
N ALA A 186 -16.83 9.14 -15.31
CA ALA A 186 -17.75 8.19 -14.67
C ALA A 186 -17.15 7.45 -13.47
N HIS A 187 -15.82 7.43 -13.36
CA HIS A 187 -15.09 6.77 -12.29
C HIS A 187 -14.70 7.69 -11.14
N ALA A 188 -15.01 9.00 -11.21
CA ALA A 188 -14.74 9.96 -10.13
C ALA A 188 -15.36 9.54 -8.80
N THR A 189 -16.45 8.78 -8.86
CA THR A 189 -17.09 8.09 -7.73
C THR A 189 -17.12 6.59 -8.00
N MET A 190 -16.84 5.76 -7.00
CA MET A 190 -16.87 4.31 -7.14
C MET A 190 -17.42 3.62 -5.89
N THR A 191 -18.04 2.45 -6.11
CA THR A 191 -18.48 1.56 -5.05
C THR A 191 -17.34 0.66 -4.61
N LEU A 192 -17.10 0.58 -3.31
CA LEU A 192 -16.08 -0.29 -2.71
C LEU A 192 -16.72 -1.48 -2.00
N PRO A 193 -16.09 -2.67 -2.02
CA PRO A 193 -16.50 -3.82 -1.23
C PRO A 193 -16.18 -3.61 0.26
N TRP A 194 -17.04 -2.84 0.94
CA TRP A 194 -16.87 -2.53 2.37
C TRP A 194 -16.92 -3.79 3.26
N ASP A 195 -17.55 -4.88 2.80
CA ASP A 195 -17.45 -6.19 3.44
C ASP A 195 -16.00 -6.65 3.55
N ALA A 196 -15.23 -6.57 2.46
CA ALA A 196 -13.83 -6.94 2.43
C ALA A 196 -12.96 -5.97 3.24
N VAL A 197 -13.24 -4.67 3.13
CA VAL A 197 -12.51 -3.63 3.89
C VAL A 197 -12.68 -3.83 5.39
N CYS A 198 -13.92 -3.95 5.87
CA CYS A 198 -14.20 -4.08 7.30
C CYS A 198 -13.76 -5.44 7.85
N SER A 199 -14.11 -6.54 7.20
CA SER A 199 -13.75 -7.89 7.69
C SER A 199 -12.25 -8.18 7.61
N GLY A 200 -11.59 -7.63 6.59
CA GLY A 200 -10.15 -7.70 6.42
C GLY A 200 -9.39 -6.69 7.27
N GLN A 201 -10.06 -5.70 7.89
CA GLN A 201 -9.42 -4.55 8.53
C GLN A 201 -8.39 -3.88 7.60
N LEU A 202 -8.81 -3.67 6.34
CA LEU A 202 -7.92 -3.18 5.29
C LEU A 202 -7.72 -1.67 5.40
N ALA A 203 -6.51 -1.21 5.10
CA ALA A 203 -6.23 0.21 4.90
C ALA A 203 -6.31 0.56 3.41
N VAL A 204 -6.93 1.69 3.08
CA VAL A 204 -7.03 2.19 1.70
C VAL A 204 -6.42 3.58 1.60
N TYR A 205 -5.41 3.72 0.75
CA TYR A 205 -4.67 4.97 0.54
C TYR A 205 -4.85 5.47 -0.88
N GLY A 206 -5.13 6.76 -1.05
CA GLY A 206 -4.89 7.45 -2.32
C GLY A 206 -3.43 7.85 -2.47
N ALA A 207 -2.90 7.82 -3.69
CA ALA A 207 -1.59 8.33 -4.04
C ALA A 207 -1.65 9.23 -5.28
N ARG A 208 -0.93 10.36 -5.25
CA ARG A 208 -0.78 11.26 -6.39
C ARG A 208 0.67 11.75 -6.47
N GLY A 209 1.39 11.27 -7.48
CA GLY A 209 2.80 11.60 -7.70
C GLY A 209 3.69 11.25 -6.51
N MET A 210 4.95 11.67 -6.60
CA MET A 210 5.90 11.59 -5.49
C MET A 210 6.27 13.02 -5.08
N PRO A 211 6.22 13.37 -3.77
CA PRO A 211 6.68 14.66 -3.30
C PRO A 211 8.14 14.94 -3.71
N GLY A 212 8.44 16.16 -4.12
CA GLY A 212 9.78 16.56 -4.61
C GLY A 212 10.93 16.16 -3.67
N HIS A 213 10.72 16.30 -2.36
CA HIS A 213 11.72 15.96 -1.34
C HIS A 213 12.02 14.45 -1.21
N ARG A 214 11.22 13.56 -1.81
CA ARG A 214 11.42 12.10 -1.78
C ARG A 214 12.31 11.59 -2.92
N PHE A 215 12.51 12.38 -3.99
CA PHE A 215 13.34 11.98 -5.14
C PHE A 215 14.78 11.61 -4.77
N PRO A 216 15.50 12.33 -3.88
CA PRO A 216 16.87 11.95 -3.50
C PRO A 216 16.96 10.54 -2.89
N ALA A 217 15.98 10.14 -2.07
CA ALA A 217 15.93 8.81 -1.48
C ALA A 217 15.66 7.72 -2.53
N LEU A 218 14.78 8.01 -3.50
CA LEU A 218 14.52 7.11 -4.63
C LEU A 218 15.78 6.93 -5.49
N PHE A 219 16.46 8.02 -5.87
CA PHE A 219 17.68 7.94 -6.66
C PHE A 219 18.81 7.21 -5.93
N SER A 220 18.93 7.43 -4.61
CA SER A 220 19.87 6.69 -3.77
C SER A 220 19.57 5.19 -3.77
N LEU A 221 18.29 4.78 -3.68
CA LEU A 221 17.88 3.39 -3.78
C LEU A 221 18.25 2.79 -5.14
N ILE A 222 17.93 3.49 -6.24
CA ILE A 222 18.23 3.06 -7.60
C ILE A 222 19.73 2.85 -7.78
N ALA A 223 20.54 3.84 -7.39
CA ALA A 223 22.00 3.76 -7.49
C ALA A 223 22.58 2.65 -6.62
N ALA A 224 22.17 2.57 -5.35
CA ALA A 224 22.71 1.59 -4.40
C ALA A 224 22.34 0.14 -4.74
N ARG A 225 21.21 -0.07 -5.42
CA ARG A 225 20.73 -1.41 -5.81
C ARG A 225 20.97 -1.73 -7.29
N GLY A 226 21.61 -0.83 -8.04
CA GLY A 226 21.86 -1.01 -9.47
C GLY A 226 20.58 -1.26 -10.27
N VAL A 227 19.50 -0.54 -9.93
CA VAL A 227 18.18 -0.77 -10.55
C VAL A 227 18.18 -0.27 -11.98
N ASP A 228 18.01 -1.20 -12.93
CA ASP A 228 17.81 -0.88 -14.33
C ASP A 228 16.35 -0.51 -14.60
N LEU A 229 16.12 0.74 -15.00
CA LEU A 229 14.81 1.25 -15.40
C LEU A 229 14.63 1.32 -16.93
N SER A 230 15.66 1.01 -17.73
CA SER A 230 15.56 0.95 -19.19
C SER A 230 14.43 0.04 -19.70
N PRO A 231 14.05 -1.08 -19.03
CA PRO A 231 12.92 -1.89 -19.43
C PRO A 231 11.56 -1.16 -19.41
N LEU A 232 11.45 -0.02 -18.71
CA LEU A 232 10.26 0.83 -18.76
C LEU A 232 10.11 1.52 -20.12
N ILE A 233 11.20 1.77 -20.84
CA ILE A 233 11.20 2.53 -22.09
C ILE A 233 10.78 1.61 -23.23
N ALA A 234 9.52 1.69 -23.63
CA ALA A 234 9.01 0.92 -24.77
C ALA A 234 9.36 1.57 -26.11
N ARG A 235 9.46 2.90 -26.14
CA ARG A 235 9.73 3.65 -27.37
C ARG A 235 10.32 5.01 -27.08
N ARG A 236 11.09 5.49 -28.05
CA ARG A 236 11.64 6.84 -28.10
C ARG A 236 10.92 7.60 -29.19
N VAL A 237 10.45 8.81 -28.88
CA VAL A 237 9.65 9.64 -29.81
C VAL A 237 10.28 11.02 -29.96
N ALA A 238 10.07 11.65 -31.11
CA ALA A 238 10.36 13.06 -31.29
C ALA A 238 9.28 13.93 -30.64
N LEU A 239 9.63 15.15 -30.27
CA LEU A 239 8.69 16.11 -29.70
C LEU A 239 7.53 16.40 -30.68
N SER A 240 7.84 16.50 -31.98
CA SER A 240 6.84 16.66 -33.05
C SER A 240 5.84 15.51 -33.16
N ASP A 241 6.18 14.31 -32.69
CA ASP A 241 5.32 13.12 -32.72
C ASP A 241 4.43 12.96 -31.47
N VAL A 242 4.54 13.84 -30.47
CA VAL A 242 3.85 13.68 -29.17
C VAL A 242 2.33 13.58 -29.33
N THR A 243 1.73 14.37 -30.23
CA THR A 243 0.29 14.32 -30.49
C THR A 243 -0.15 12.95 -31.00
N ALA A 244 0.59 12.38 -31.96
CA ALA A 244 0.32 11.06 -32.49
C ALA A 244 0.53 9.97 -31.43
N ASP A 245 1.52 10.15 -30.55
CA ASP A 245 1.75 9.21 -29.45
C ASP A 245 0.65 9.26 -28.38
N LEU A 246 0.14 10.46 -28.05
CA LEU A 246 -0.98 10.64 -27.13
C LEU A 246 -2.27 10.02 -27.66
N ALA A 247 -2.55 10.14 -28.96
CA ALA A 247 -3.73 9.53 -29.59
C ALA A 247 -3.77 8.00 -29.44
N ARG A 248 -2.64 7.34 -29.19
CA ARG A 248 -2.60 5.88 -28.92
C ARG A 248 -3.32 5.50 -27.62
N PHE A 249 -3.57 6.45 -26.71
CA PHE A 249 -4.30 6.24 -25.47
C PHE A 249 -5.83 6.32 -25.64
N ASP A 250 -6.33 6.66 -26.83
CA ASP A 250 -7.76 6.56 -27.15
C ASP A 250 -8.22 5.09 -27.29
N GLY A 251 -7.26 4.16 -27.38
CA GLY A 251 -7.48 2.72 -27.34
C GLY A 251 -6.77 2.05 -26.14
N PRO A 252 -6.67 0.70 -26.12
CA PRO A 252 -5.95 -0.01 -25.07
C PRO A 252 -4.51 0.48 -24.91
N ALA A 253 -4.14 0.88 -23.69
CA ALA A 253 -2.84 1.50 -23.45
C ALA A 253 -1.68 0.58 -23.91
N PRO A 254 -0.74 1.09 -24.74
CA PRO A 254 0.40 0.31 -25.22
C PRO A 254 1.32 -0.09 -24.05
N PRO A 255 2.09 -1.19 -24.19
CA PRO A 255 3.04 -1.61 -23.16
C PRO A 255 4.16 -0.58 -22.96
N GLY A 256 4.66 -0.49 -21.72
CA GLY A 256 5.76 0.39 -21.31
C GLY A 256 5.48 1.89 -21.46
N VAL A 257 6.55 2.68 -21.49
CA VAL A 257 6.53 4.16 -21.46
C VAL A 257 7.19 4.71 -22.73
N ALA A 258 6.56 5.72 -23.33
CA ALA A 258 7.20 6.57 -24.34
C ALA A 258 8.08 7.61 -23.66
N VAL A 259 9.29 7.78 -24.18
CA VAL A 259 10.21 8.85 -23.75
C VAL A 259 10.51 9.75 -24.93
N ILE A 260 10.29 11.05 -24.76
CA ILE A 260 10.72 12.06 -25.74
C ILE A 260 12.24 12.18 -25.63
N THR A 261 12.94 11.87 -26.72
CA THR A 261 14.42 11.94 -26.75
C THR A 261 14.97 12.86 -27.84
N ASP A 262 14.11 13.34 -28.73
CA ASP A 262 14.46 14.31 -29.75
C ASP A 262 13.57 15.55 -29.61
N PHE A 263 14.20 16.70 -29.37
CA PHE A 263 13.55 18.00 -29.15
C PHE A 263 13.83 18.99 -30.29
N ALA A 264 14.58 18.58 -31.30
CA ALA A 264 15.00 19.45 -32.40
C ALA A 264 14.07 19.38 -33.62
N ALA A 265 13.19 18.38 -33.68
CA ALA A 265 12.24 18.12 -34.76
C ALA A 265 10.85 18.73 -34.52
#